data_AF-A0A822CQV7-F1
#
_entry.id   AF-A0A822CQV7-F1
#
_cell.length_a   1.000
_cell.length_b   1.000
_cell.length_c   1.000
_cell.angle_alpha   90.00
_cell.angle_beta   90.00
_cell.angle_gamma   90.00
#
_symmetry.space_group_name_H-M   'P 1'
#
loop_
_entity.id
_entity.type
_entity.pdbx_description
1 polymer ?
#
loop_
_entity_poly.entity_id
_entity_poly.type
_entity_poly.pdbx_seq_one_letter_code
_entity_poly.pdbx_strand_id
1 'polypeptide(L)'
;MKRLPIGVQQLVEAALLMTSTERIDAYARLPREDDTSDKQVLIEIPSNWPSCGAIEYRHYSLRYRSGLDLILKNINIYIAPGEKIGIIGRT
;
A
#
# COMPACT_ATOMS: atom_id res chain seq x y z
N MET A 1 19.47 -45.52 -13.16
CA MET A 1 19.22 -44.18 -12.61
C MET A 1 20.27 -43.91 -11.52
N LYS A 2 21.37 -43.23 -11.84
CA LYS A 2 22.50 -43.03 -10.90
C LYS A 2 22.09 -41.99 -9.85
N ARG A 3 22.18 -42.34 -8.57
CA ARG A 3 21.93 -41.40 -7.45
C ARG A 3 23.03 -40.34 -7.44
N LEU A 4 22.64 -39.07 -7.31
CA LEU A 4 23.59 -37.97 -7.20
C LEU A 4 24.44 -38.13 -5.92
N PRO A 5 25.72 -37.72 -5.94
CA PRO A 5 26.56 -37.75 -4.74
C PRO A 5 25.94 -36.89 -3.63
N ILE A 6 26.02 -37.35 -2.38
CA ILE A 6 25.41 -36.68 -1.22
C ILE A 6 25.88 -35.21 -1.10
N GLY A 7 27.15 -34.94 -1.42
CA GLY A 7 27.67 -33.56 -1.44
C GLY A 7 26.99 -32.66 -2.48
N VAL A 8 26.60 -33.20 -3.64
CA VAL A 8 25.83 -32.45 -4.63
C VAL A 8 24.41 -32.17 -4.13
N GLN A 9 23.79 -33.13 -3.43
CA GLN A 9 22.46 -32.93 -2.83
C GLN A 9 22.50 -31.84 -1.74
N GLN A 10 23.48 -31.89 -0.84
CA GLN A 10 23.66 -30.90 0.23
C GLN A 10 23.93 -29.49 -0.33
N LEU A 11 24.70 -29.37 -1.42
CA LEU A 11 24.94 -28.09 -2.07
C LEU A 11 23.66 -27.50 -2.69
N VAL A 12 22.84 -28.35 -3.33
CA VAL A 12 21.55 -27.91 -3.90
C VAL A 12 20.60 -27.45 -2.79
N GLU A 13 20.53 -28.17 -1.68
CA GLU A 13 19.72 -27.78 -0.52
C GLU A 13 20.17 -26.44 0.07
N ALA A 14 21.47 -26.24 0.27
CA ALA A 14 22.01 -24.98 0.77
C ALA A 14 21.72 -23.81 -0.18
N ALA A 15 21.88 -24.01 -1.49
CA ALA A 15 21.57 -22.98 -2.49
C ALA A 15 20.08 -22.62 -2.51
N LEU A 16 19.18 -23.60 -2.33
CA LEU A 16 17.74 -23.37 -2.23
C LEU A 16 17.40 -22.53 -1.00
N LEU A 17 18.01 -22.84 0.15
CA LEU A 17 17.83 -22.08 1.38
C LEU A 17 18.34 -20.64 1.23
N MET A 18 19.49 -20.44 0.60
CA MET A 18 20.03 -19.09 0.33
C MET A 18 19.12 -18.27 -0.59
N THR A 19 18.55 -18.90 -1.63
CA THR A 19 17.56 -18.23 -2.52
C THR A 19 16.30 -17.84 -1.74
N SER A 20 15.85 -18.69 -0.82
CA SER A 20 14.70 -18.40 0.04
C SER A 20 14.98 -17.20 0.96
N THR A 21 16.15 -17.14 1.59
CA THR A 21 16.53 -16.04 2.47
C THR A 21 16.71 -14.72 1.72
N GLU A 22 17.25 -14.76 0.49
CA GLU A 22 17.37 -13.57 -0.36
C GLU A 22 16.00 -12.97 -0.66
N ARG A 23 14.99 -13.81 -0.97
CA ARG A 23 13.62 -13.33 -1.19
C ARG A 23 13.03 -12.68 0.06
N ILE A 24 13.25 -13.26 1.23
CA ILE A 24 12.78 -12.69 2.51
C ILE A 24 13.40 -11.31 2.74
N ASP A 25 14.72 -11.18 2.55
CA ASP A 25 15.43 -9.90 2.67
C ASP A 25 14.95 -8.88 1.63
N ALA A 26 14.72 -9.31 0.38
CA ALA A 26 14.17 -8.47 -0.67
C ALA A 26 12.78 -7.91 -0.32
N TYR A 27 11.89 -8.73 0.27
CA TYR A 27 10.59 -8.25 0.74
C TYR A 27 10.70 -7.34 1.97
N ALA A 28 11.62 -7.64 2.89
CA ALA A 28 11.86 -6.83 4.08
C ALA A 28 12.38 -5.42 3.75
N ARG A 29 13.05 -5.25 2.61
CA ARG A 29 13.59 -3.98 2.12
C ARG A 29 12.69 -3.24 1.13
N LEU A 30 11.50 -3.75 0.82
CA LEU A 30 10.57 -3.02 -0.04
C LEU A 30 10.31 -1.63 0.55
N PRO A 31 10.22 -0.60 -0.29
CA PRO A 31 9.79 0.71 0.19
C PRO A 31 8.43 0.53 0.84
N ARG A 32 8.30 1.02 2.07
CA ARG A 32 7.00 1.06 2.73
C ARG A 32 6.08 1.91 1.85
N GLU A 33 4.81 1.54 1.81
CA GLU A 33 3.80 2.49 1.32
C GLU A 33 4.02 3.79 2.09
N ASP A 34 4.03 4.91 1.36
CA ASP A 34 4.38 6.21 1.94
C ASP A 34 3.42 6.45 3.11
N ASP A 35 3.93 6.20 4.32
CA ASP A 35 3.25 6.47 5.56
C ASP A 35 3.13 7.99 5.54
N THR A 36 2.02 8.51 5.03
CA THR A 36 1.67 9.93 5.21
C THR A 36 1.65 10.26 6.73
N SER A 37 1.66 9.22 7.58
CA SER A 37 1.99 9.18 9.00
C SER A 37 3.45 9.53 9.39
N ASP A 38 4.49 9.35 8.59
CA ASP A 38 5.87 9.78 8.94
C ASP A 38 6.12 11.25 8.57
N LYS A 39 5.28 11.79 7.67
CA LYS A 39 4.92 13.22 7.65
C LYS A 39 3.65 13.45 8.47
N GLN A 40 3.56 12.82 9.65
CA GLN A 40 2.90 13.47 10.77
C GLN A 40 3.58 14.83 10.91
N VAL A 41 3.04 15.83 10.21
CA VAL A 41 2.75 17.08 10.89
C VAL A 41 2.21 16.62 12.23
N LEU A 42 2.92 16.96 13.31
CA LEU A 42 2.50 16.79 14.70
C LEU A 42 1.22 17.62 14.90
N ILE A 43 0.18 17.32 14.13
CA ILE A 43 -1.16 17.80 14.32
C ILE A 43 -1.57 16.99 15.53
N GLU A 44 -1.58 17.64 16.69
CA GLU A 44 -2.25 17.07 17.85
C GLU A 44 -3.70 16.83 17.46
N ILE A 45 -3.98 15.59 17.06
CA ILE A 45 -5.32 15.15 16.75
C ILE A 45 -6.02 15.07 18.10
N PRO A 46 -7.14 15.80 18.30
CA PRO A 46 -7.89 15.72 19.54
C PRO A 46 -8.29 14.28 19.86
N SER A 47 -8.34 13.93 21.15
CA SER A 47 -8.74 12.58 21.59
C SER A 47 -10.15 12.19 21.13
N ASN A 48 -10.99 13.18 20.84
CA ASN A 48 -12.35 13.02 20.33
C ASN A 48 -12.44 13.09 18.80
N TRP A 49 -11.33 13.07 18.06
CA TRP A 49 -11.36 13.03 16.60
C TRP A 49 -11.67 11.61 16.09
N PRO A 50 -12.49 11.49 15.03
CA PRO A 50 -13.28 12.56 14.40
C PRO A 50 -14.52 12.89 15.23
N SER A 51 -14.66 14.16 15.64
CA SER A 51 -15.82 14.62 16.41
C SER A 51 -17.07 14.80 15.55
N CYS A 52 -16.88 15.07 14.26
CA CYS A 52 -17.92 15.18 13.25
C CYS A 52 -17.42 14.50 11.97
N GLY A 53 -18.22 13.59 11.40
CA GLY A 53 -17.86 12.84 10.19
C GLY A 53 -18.07 13.61 8.89
N ALA A 54 -17.82 14.92 8.87
CA ALA A 54 -17.86 15.70 7.63
C ALA A 54 -16.69 15.28 6.73
N ILE A 55 -16.94 15.08 5.43
CA ILE A 55 -15.92 14.70 4.45
C ILE A 55 -15.93 15.74 3.34
N GLU A 56 -14.77 16.28 3.01
CA GLU A 56 -14.62 17.26 1.94
C GLU A 56 -13.44 16.91 1.04
N TYR A 57 -13.72 16.79 -0.26
CA TYR A 57 -12.72 16.72 -1.32
C TYR A 57 -12.67 18.07 -2.02
N ARG A 58 -11.47 18.67 -2.10
CA ARG A 58 -11.22 19.92 -2.84
C ARG A 58 -10.20 19.66 -3.94
N HIS A 59 -10.58 19.88 -5.18
CA HIS A 59 -9.75 19.69 -6.38
C HIS A 59 -9.03 18.32 -6.43
N TYR A 60 -9.69 17.27 -5.92
CA TYR A 60 -9.07 15.96 -5.73
C TYR A 60 -8.84 15.25 -7.07
N SER A 61 -7.65 14.69 -7.25
CA SER A 61 -7.28 13.93 -8.46
C SER A 61 -6.47 12.70 -8.08
N LEU A 62 -6.69 11.58 -8.79
CA LEU A 62 -6.09 10.28 -8.45
C LEU A 62 -5.57 9.57 -9.70
N ARG A 63 -4.41 8.92 -9.55
CA ARG A 63 -3.85 7.92 -10.48
C ARG A 63 -3.27 6.76 -9.68
N TYR A 64 -3.26 5.55 -10.25
CA TYR A 64 -2.75 4.36 -9.56
C TYR A 64 -1.22 4.31 -9.45
N ARG A 65 -0.50 4.72 -10.50
CA ARG A 65 0.97 4.76 -10.50
C ARG A 65 1.47 5.99 -11.23
N SER A 66 2.72 6.34 -10.95
CA SER A 66 3.41 7.41 -11.67
C SER A 66 3.46 7.12 -13.18
N GLY A 67 3.34 8.19 -13.97
CA GLY A 67 3.34 8.12 -15.43
C GLY A 67 2.03 7.67 -16.08
N LEU A 68 0.99 7.32 -15.31
CA LEU A 68 -0.35 7.13 -15.85
C LEU A 68 -1.17 8.42 -15.84
N ASP A 69 -2.19 8.43 -16.68
CA ASP A 69 -3.22 9.45 -16.69
C ASP A 69 -4.01 9.46 -15.38
N LEU A 70 -4.54 10.63 -15.05
CA LEU A 70 -5.48 10.79 -13.94
C LEU A 70 -6.81 10.13 -14.28
N ILE A 71 -7.31 9.31 -13.36
CA ILE A 71 -8.60 8.62 -13.48
C ILE A 71 -9.69 9.46 -12.82
N LEU A 72 -9.41 9.96 -11.62
CA LEU A 72 -10.22 11.00 -10.99
C LEU A 72 -9.57 12.34 -11.28
N LYS A 73 -10.35 13.30 -11.79
CA LYS A 73 -9.86 14.61 -12.24
C LYS A 73 -10.67 15.70 -11.57
N ASN A 74 -10.00 16.51 -10.76
CA ASN A 74 -10.53 17.74 -10.16
C ASN A 74 -11.92 17.57 -9.50
N ILE A 75 -12.05 16.56 -8.64
CA ILE A 75 -13.29 16.26 -7.95
C ILE A 75 -13.47 17.17 -6.74
N ASN A 76 -14.65 17.78 -6.64
CA ASN A 76 -15.07 18.61 -5.51
C ASN A 76 -16.36 18.02 -4.95
N ILE A 77 -16.31 17.50 -3.72
CA ILE A 77 -17.44 16.85 -3.05
C ILE A 77 -17.44 17.27 -1.59
N TYR A 78 -18.62 17.56 -1.05
CA TYR A 78 -18.82 17.79 0.38
C TYR A 78 -19.93 16.85 0.87
N ILE A 79 -19.66 16.14 1.97
CA ILE A 79 -20.58 15.21 2.62
C ILE A 79 -20.76 15.69 4.06
N ALA A 80 -22.01 15.96 4.44
CA ALA A 80 -22.32 16.45 5.77
C ALA A 80 -22.25 15.32 6.83
N PRO A 81 -22.01 15.66 8.11
CA PRO A 81 -22.06 14.68 9.19
C PRO A 81 -23.39 13.92 9.24
N GLY A 82 -23.33 12.59 9.30
CA GLY A 82 -24.52 11.73 9.41
C GLY A 82 -25.26 11.48 8.08
N GLU A 83 -24.74 11.99 6.97
CA GLU A 83 -25.34 11.81 5.65
C GLU A 83 -25.05 10.41 5.08
N LYS A 84 -26.05 9.80 4.43
CA LYS A 84 -25.91 8.52 3.74
C LYS A 84 -25.77 8.76 2.24
N ILE A 85 -24.64 8.38 1.68
CA ILE A 85 -24.32 8.59 0.26
C ILE A 85 -24.24 7.24 -0.47
N GLY A 86 -24.76 7.19 -1.69
CA GLY A 86 -24.58 6.06 -2.62
C GLY A 86 -23.67 6.47 -3.77
N ILE A 87 -22.71 5.60 -4.13
CA ILE A 87 -21.84 5.78 -5.29
C ILE A 87 -22.27 4.79 -6.37
N ILE A 88 -22.60 5.29 -7.56
CA ILE A 88 -22.98 4.50 -8.73
C ILE A 88 -22.07 4.80 -9.92
N GLY A 89 -21.84 3.82 -10.78
CA GLY A 89 -20.98 3.97 -11.94
C GLY A 89 -21.11 2.81 -12.93
N ARG A 90 -20.57 3.01 -14.12
CA ARG A 90 -20.37 1.95 -15.12
C ARG A 90 -19.07 1.21 -14.80
N THR A 91 -19.03 -0.08 -15.12
CA THR A 91 -17.82 -0.92 -15.09
C THR A 91 -16.89 -0.62 -16.24
#